data_AF-A0A7X7QZI8-F1
#
_entry.id   AF-A0A7X7QZI8-F1
#
_cell.length_a   1.000
_cell.length_b   1.000
_cell.length_c   1.000
_cell.angle_alpha   90.00
_cell.angle_beta   90.00
_cell.angle_gamma   90.00
#
_symmetry.space_group_name_H-M   'P 1'
#
loop_
_entity.id
_entity.type
_entity.pdbx_description
1 polymer ?
#
loop_
_entity_poly.entity_id
_entity_poly.type
_entity_poly.pdbx_seq_one_letter_code
_entity_poly.pdbx_strand_id
1 'polypeptide(L)'
;MKRFSIVFFLIMGIAGKAFTQIITIKDLVTHQPIELAAIFTEDNSLSVITSRKGQADISAFSNEERIMIRVLGYEKETVSYSKLESSKFLIYLVPTNLTLDEVVVSATRWQQDKRDVPSKITTIKSSEVLLENPQTAADLLGQSGEVFIQKSQMGGGSPMIRGFATNRVLITVDGIRMNNAIFRSGNLQNVISINPLAIQSTEVLYGPGAVMYGSDAIGGAMNFSTFEPAFSSNGKPFVKGSVLGRWSSANMEKTGNFNFNIGFKKLAFFTSIGYSDFDDLVMGSKGPDFYLRPEYVTRINGQDTVVANPNSRKQINSGYSQMNLMQKVRWSPASNLDLQYGFHYSATSDVPRYDRLIEYKNGSLRDGEWYYGPQVWMMHALNITHKAHSFMYDQVRFSGAYQFFEESRHNRSFGSSKLTHRTENLGAFSASLDFDKKIGKKHTILYGAEYIGNTLNSVGEVENIKSGEFTPTSSRYPDGSTWASMAAYMSYQIRINEKFTVQAGARYNRVLMDATFDTTYFDFSFTEASMNKGALTGSAGMAYRPFDNWQLNMNLSTGFRAPNIDDMGKVFDSEPGAVIVPNPGLKP
;
A
#
# COMPACT_ATOMS: atom_id res chain seq x y z
N MET A 1 -4.52 70.85 -43.79
CA MET A 1 -5.29 70.05 -42.80
C MET A 1 -6.01 68.95 -43.56
N LYS A 2 -5.70 67.69 -43.23
CA LYS A 2 -5.89 66.50 -44.09
C LYS A 2 -7.37 66.13 -44.23
N ARG A 3 -7.83 65.97 -45.48
CA ARG A 3 -9.11 65.37 -45.85
C ARG A 3 -8.88 63.95 -46.37
N PHE A 4 -9.70 63.03 -45.87
CA PHE A 4 -9.73 61.60 -46.18
C PHE A 4 -10.14 61.35 -47.63
N SER A 5 -9.39 60.49 -48.33
CA SER A 5 -9.84 59.82 -49.56
C SER A 5 -9.80 58.31 -49.33
N ILE A 6 -10.94 57.70 -49.62
CA ILE A 6 -11.28 56.28 -49.45
C ILE A 6 -10.56 55.44 -50.51
N VAL A 7 -9.89 54.37 -50.10
CA VAL A 7 -9.41 53.30 -50.99
C VAL A 7 -10.05 52.00 -50.52
N PHE A 8 -10.93 51.45 -51.37
CA PHE A 8 -11.62 50.18 -51.18
C PHE A 8 -10.78 49.11 -51.88
N PHE A 9 -10.08 48.25 -51.13
CA PHE A 9 -9.37 47.10 -51.69
C PHE A 9 -10.25 45.85 -51.57
N LEU A 10 -10.67 45.36 -52.73
CA LEU A 10 -11.46 44.15 -52.94
C LEU A 10 -10.51 42.93 -52.82
N ILE A 11 -10.65 42.12 -51.76
CA ILE A 11 -9.99 40.81 -51.68
C ILE A 11 -11.01 39.75 -52.10
N MET A 12 -10.94 39.31 -53.36
CA MET A 12 -11.62 38.10 -53.84
C MET A 12 -10.93 36.87 -53.24
N GLY A 13 -11.54 36.30 -52.21
CA GLY A 13 -11.19 34.98 -51.69
C GLY A 13 -11.63 33.89 -52.65
N ILE A 14 -10.65 33.16 -53.18
CA ILE A 14 -10.85 31.93 -53.96
C ILE A 14 -11.43 30.88 -53.01
N ALA A 15 -12.72 30.57 -53.14
CA ALA A 15 -13.35 29.45 -52.45
C ALA A 15 -12.97 28.15 -53.18
N GLY A 16 -11.86 27.54 -52.78
CA GLY A 16 -11.59 26.14 -53.11
C GLY A 16 -12.62 25.26 -52.42
N LYS A 17 -13.47 24.58 -53.18
CA LYS A 17 -14.33 23.52 -52.63
C LYS A 17 -13.44 22.33 -52.29
N ALA A 18 -13.01 22.21 -51.04
CA ALA A 18 -12.55 20.94 -50.49
C ALA A 18 -13.79 20.08 -50.25
N PHE A 19 -13.91 18.97 -50.97
CA PHE A 19 -14.87 17.93 -50.62
C PHE A 19 -14.35 17.24 -49.36
N THR A 20 -14.97 17.56 -48.22
CA THR A 20 -14.74 16.84 -46.97
C THR A 20 -15.78 15.75 -46.84
N GLN A 21 -15.34 14.51 -46.70
CA GLN A 21 -16.21 13.38 -46.45
C GLN A 21 -16.28 13.11 -44.95
N ILE A 22 -17.42 13.41 -44.35
CA ILE A 22 -17.63 13.27 -42.90
C ILE A 22 -18.35 11.96 -42.62
N ILE A 23 -17.75 11.12 -41.77
CA ILE A 23 -18.44 9.99 -41.14
C ILE A 23 -19.08 10.43 -39.83
N THR A 24 -20.26 9.90 -39.54
CA THR A 24 -20.94 10.05 -38.25
C THR A 24 -21.08 8.67 -37.60
N ILE A 25 -20.61 8.55 -36.36
CA ILE A 25 -20.65 7.33 -35.55
C ILE A 25 -21.61 7.54 -34.38
N LYS A 26 -22.55 6.60 -34.23
CA LYS A 26 -23.56 6.62 -33.17
C LYS A 26 -23.64 5.28 -32.44
N ASP A 27 -24.19 5.30 -31.25
CA ASP A 27 -24.56 4.11 -30.49
C ASP A 27 -25.80 3.47 -31.11
N LEU A 28 -25.75 2.15 -31.37
CA LEU A 28 -26.87 1.40 -31.96
C LEU A 28 -28.14 1.41 -31.09
N VAL A 29 -28.00 1.41 -29.77
CA VAL A 29 -29.10 1.38 -28.80
C VAL A 29 -29.59 2.81 -28.54
N THR A 30 -28.71 3.69 -28.08
CA THR A 30 -29.12 5.03 -27.62
C THR A 30 -29.27 6.04 -28.75
N HIS A 31 -28.75 5.74 -29.94
CA HIS A 31 -28.69 6.63 -31.10
C HIS A 31 -27.94 7.95 -30.85
N GLN A 32 -27.22 8.04 -29.72
CA GLN A 32 -26.40 9.20 -29.38
C GLN A 32 -25.08 9.17 -30.14
N PRO A 33 -24.51 10.33 -30.48
CA PRO A 33 -23.18 10.39 -31.11
C PRO A 33 -22.08 9.88 -30.20
N ILE A 34 -21.11 9.14 -30.75
CA ILE A 34 -19.99 8.60 -29.98
C ILE A 34 -18.73 9.46 -30.21
N GLU A 35 -18.33 10.21 -29.18
CA GLU A 35 -17.07 10.97 -29.14
C GLU A 35 -15.86 10.04 -28.93
N LEU A 36 -14.68 10.46 -29.41
CA LEU A 36 -13.41 9.77 -29.22
C LEU A 36 -13.31 8.36 -29.84
N ALA A 37 -14.15 8.03 -30.82
CA ALA A 37 -13.98 6.84 -31.63
C ALA A 37 -12.79 7.01 -32.57
N ALA A 38 -11.81 6.12 -32.47
CA ALA A 38 -10.65 6.07 -33.34
C ALA A 38 -11.01 5.33 -34.64
N ILE A 39 -10.67 5.91 -35.77
CA ILE A 39 -10.87 5.37 -37.12
C ILE A 39 -9.50 5.28 -37.79
N PHE A 40 -9.06 4.08 -38.17
CA PHE A 40 -7.69 3.84 -38.63
C PHE A 40 -7.57 2.65 -39.58
N THR A 41 -6.49 2.62 -40.37
CA THR A 41 -6.12 1.51 -41.27
C THR A 41 -5.36 0.40 -40.53
N GLU A 42 -5.24 -0.79 -41.13
CA GLU A 42 -4.61 -1.97 -40.49
C GLU A 42 -3.12 -1.77 -40.14
N ASP A 43 -2.43 -0.96 -40.91
CA ASP A 43 -1.04 -0.56 -40.72
C ASP A 43 -0.86 0.73 -39.88
N ASN A 44 -1.96 1.35 -39.42
CA ASN A 44 -2.01 2.66 -38.76
C ASN A 44 -1.41 3.81 -39.58
N SER A 45 -1.30 3.70 -40.91
CA SER A 45 -0.81 4.79 -41.77
C SER A 45 -1.75 6.00 -41.78
N LEU A 46 -3.05 5.77 -41.60
CA LEU A 46 -4.08 6.81 -41.44
C LEU A 46 -4.85 6.61 -40.13
N SER A 47 -5.08 7.69 -39.39
CA SER A 47 -5.87 7.68 -38.16
C SER A 47 -6.56 9.01 -37.90
N VAL A 48 -7.85 8.98 -37.56
CA VAL A 48 -8.65 10.13 -37.13
C VAL A 48 -9.53 9.76 -35.94
N ILE A 49 -10.03 10.76 -35.22
CA ILE A 49 -10.84 10.57 -34.01
C ILE A 49 -12.14 11.38 -34.15
N THR A 50 -13.27 10.83 -33.71
CA THR A 50 -14.55 11.55 -33.74
C THR A 50 -14.64 12.68 -32.70
N SER A 51 -15.26 13.78 -33.11
CA SER A 51 -15.63 14.91 -32.27
C SER A 51 -16.82 14.63 -31.35
N ARG A 52 -17.21 15.59 -30.49
CA ARG A 52 -18.41 15.53 -29.62
C ARG A 52 -19.71 15.21 -30.34
N LYS A 53 -19.78 15.50 -31.65
CA LYS A 53 -20.94 15.20 -32.50
C LYS A 53 -20.85 13.82 -33.16
N GLY A 54 -19.90 12.98 -32.75
CA GLY A 54 -19.62 11.68 -33.35
C GLY A 54 -19.05 11.76 -34.77
N GLN A 55 -18.50 12.91 -35.16
CA GLN A 55 -18.10 13.19 -36.55
C GLN A 55 -16.59 13.23 -36.72
N ALA A 56 -16.08 12.64 -37.80
CA ALA A 56 -14.68 12.70 -38.23
C ALA A 56 -14.58 12.89 -39.76
N ASP A 57 -13.54 13.57 -40.23
CA ASP A 57 -13.22 13.66 -41.65
C ASP A 57 -12.44 12.41 -42.08
N ILE A 58 -13.00 11.65 -43.01
CA ILE A 58 -12.42 10.42 -43.54
C ILE A 58 -12.07 10.52 -45.04
N SER A 59 -11.94 11.74 -45.57
CA SER A 59 -11.60 11.95 -46.99
C SER A 59 -10.31 11.24 -47.42
N ALA A 60 -9.36 11.09 -46.48
CA ALA A 60 -8.09 10.40 -46.71
C ALA A 60 -8.22 8.86 -46.83
N PHE A 61 -9.37 8.28 -46.45
CA PHE A 61 -9.61 6.83 -46.44
C PHE A 61 -10.31 6.32 -47.71
N SER A 62 -10.44 7.17 -48.75
CA SER A 62 -11.24 6.89 -49.95
C SER A 62 -10.82 5.64 -50.73
N ASN A 63 -9.56 5.23 -50.62
CA ASN A 63 -9.01 4.05 -51.29
C ASN A 63 -8.87 2.83 -50.37
N GLU A 64 -9.37 2.90 -49.13
CA GLU A 64 -9.15 1.86 -48.13
C GLU A 64 -10.26 0.79 -48.15
N GLU A 65 -9.86 -0.47 -48.32
CA GLU A 65 -10.77 -1.62 -48.25
C GLU A 65 -11.08 -2.06 -46.82
N ARG A 66 -10.23 -1.69 -45.85
CA ARG A 66 -10.32 -2.10 -44.44
C ARG A 66 -10.08 -0.92 -43.50
N ILE A 67 -11.16 -0.23 -43.16
CA ILE A 67 -11.20 0.86 -42.18
C ILE A 67 -11.71 0.28 -40.86
N MET A 68 -10.92 0.40 -39.80
CA MET A 68 -11.30 -0.07 -38.47
C MET A 68 -11.77 1.08 -37.61
N ILE A 69 -12.87 0.85 -36.91
CA ILE A 69 -13.46 1.81 -35.97
C ILE A 69 -13.42 1.17 -34.58
N ARG A 70 -12.85 1.89 -33.60
CA ARG A 70 -12.72 1.41 -32.23
C ARG A 70 -12.99 2.52 -31.22
N VAL A 71 -13.80 2.20 -30.23
CA VAL A 71 -14.04 3.03 -29.05
C VAL A 71 -14.25 2.12 -27.84
N LEU A 72 -13.86 2.59 -26.65
CA LEU A 72 -14.03 1.83 -25.42
C LEU A 72 -15.53 1.61 -25.13
N GLY A 73 -15.92 0.39 -24.79
CA GLY A 73 -17.31 0.03 -24.50
C GLY A 73 -18.15 -0.36 -25.71
N TYR A 74 -17.55 -0.44 -26.91
CA TYR A 74 -18.22 -0.93 -28.13
C TYR A 74 -17.43 -2.04 -28.82
N GLU A 75 -18.12 -2.87 -29.60
CA GLU A 75 -17.47 -3.84 -30.48
C GLU A 75 -16.64 -3.13 -31.55
N LYS A 76 -15.50 -3.73 -31.92
CA LYS A 76 -14.65 -3.21 -32.98
C LYS A 76 -15.32 -3.48 -34.32
N GLU A 77 -15.58 -2.42 -35.08
CA GLU A 77 -16.18 -2.52 -36.41
C GLU A 77 -15.10 -2.42 -37.49
N THR A 78 -15.21 -3.20 -38.57
CA THR A 78 -14.31 -3.12 -39.73
C THR A 78 -15.15 -3.01 -41.00
N VAL A 79 -14.96 -1.93 -41.76
CA VAL A 79 -15.77 -1.59 -42.94
C VAL A 79 -14.88 -1.13 -44.09
N SER A 80 -15.32 -1.34 -45.33
CA SER A 80 -14.70 -0.73 -46.51
C SER A 80 -15.24 0.67 -46.74
N TYR A 81 -14.49 1.53 -47.45
CA TYR A 81 -14.98 2.85 -47.83
C TYR A 81 -16.25 2.77 -48.70
N SER A 82 -16.34 1.79 -49.61
CA SER A 82 -17.53 1.54 -50.42
C SER A 82 -18.78 1.19 -49.58
N LYS A 83 -18.58 0.48 -48.45
CA LYS A 83 -19.67 0.18 -47.52
C LYS A 83 -20.12 1.44 -46.77
N LEU A 84 -19.20 2.31 -46.40
CA LEU A 84 -19.51 3.61 -45.79
C LEU A 84 -20.32 4.49 -46.74
N GLU A 85 -19.97 4.56 -48.02
CA GLU A 85 -20.74 5.27 -49.05
C GLU A 85 -22.18 4.76 -49.14
N SER A 86 -22.36 3.43 -49.24
CA SER A 86 -23.69 2.83 -49.29
C SER A 86 -24.54 3.12 -48.05
N SER A 87 -23.89 3.38 -46.93
CA SER A 87 -24.51 3.69 -45.63
C SER A 87 -24.62 5.21 -45.38
N LYS A 88 -24.38 6.04 -46.40
CA LYS A 88 -24.35 7.51 -46.31
C LYS A 88 -23.43 8.01 -45.18
N PHE A 89 -22.32 7.30 -44.96
CA PHE A 89 -21.32 7.59 -43.94
C PHE A 89 -21.88 7.66 -42.51
N LEU A 90 -22.93 6.89 -42.24
CA LEU A 90 -23.50 6.70 -40.91
C LEU A 90 -23.22 5.27 -40.44
N ILE A 91 -22.55 5.13 -39.30
CA ILE A 91 -22.27 3.85 -38.66
C ILE A 91 -22.85 3.84 -37.25
N TYR A 92 -23.49 2.72 -36.92
CA TYR A 92 -23.94 2.42 -35.57
C TYR A 92 -23.03 1.37 -34.95
N LEU A 93 -22.41 1.69 -33.83
CA LEU A 93 -21.59 0.74 -33.08
C LEU A 93 -22.44 0.01 -32.05
N VAL A 94 -22.22 -1.30 -31.95
CA VAL A 94 -22.86 -2.15 -30.95
C VAL A 94 -22.15 -1.94 -29.60
N PRO A 95 -22.84 -1.51 -28.54
CA PRO A 95 -22.27 -1.50 -27.20
C PRO A 95 -21.87 -2.92 -26.81
N THR A 96 -20.64 -3.11 -26.34
CA THR A 96 -20.20 -4.43 -25.87
C THR A 96 -20.47 -4.56 -24.37
N ASN A 97 -20.90 -5.74 -23.94
CA ASN A 97 -20.98 -6.10 -22.52
C ASN A 97 -19.61 -6.46 -21.92
N LEU A 98 -18.51 -6.01 -22.52
CA LEU A 98 -17.17 -6.15 -21.95
C LEU A 98 -17.12 -5.44 -20.60
N THR A 99 -17.32 -6.22 -19.53
CA THR A 99 -16.70 -5.94 -18.24
C THR A 99 -15.21 -5.83 -18.50
N LEU A 100 -14.65 -4.63 -18.35
CA LEU A 100 -13.21 -4.44 -18.31
C LEU A 100 -12.65 -5.47 -17.33
N ASP A 101 -11.78 -6.33 -17.83
CA ASP A 101 -11.06 -7.25 -16.97
C ASP A 101 -10.27 -6.43 -16.00
N GLU A 102 -10.70 -6.50 -14.75
CA GLU A 102 -10.00 -5.84 -13.67
C GLU A 102 -8.63 -6.49 -13.60
N VAL A 103 -7.64 -5.77 -14.10
CA VAL A 103 -6.27 -6.19 -13.93
C VAL A 103 -5.90 -5.90 -12.48
N VAL A 104 -5.62 -6.97 -11.74
CA VAL A 104 -5.10 -6.86 -10.38
C VAL A 104 -3.61 -6.60 -10.52
N VAL A 105 -3.11 -5.58 -9.82
CA VAL A 105 -1.66 -5.30 -9.76
C VAL A 105 -1.07 -6.27 -8.75
N SER A 106 -1.19 -7.57 -9.03
CA SER A 106 -0.87 -8.65 -8.12
C SER A 106 0.52 -8.43 -7.51
N ALA A 107 0.55 -8.31 -6.18
CA ALA A 107 1.78 -8.28 -5.41
C ALA A 107 2.57 -9.60 -5.37
N THR A 108 2.31 -10.49 -6.34
CA THR A 108 3.45 -11.20 -6.94
C THR A 108 4.57 -10.22 -7.33
N ARG A 109 4.30 -8.91 -7.50
CA ARG A 109 5.17 -7.86 -8.04
C ARG A 109 5.05 -7.81 -9.57
N TRP A 110 4.06 -8.48 -10.14
CA TRP A 110 3.75 -8.44 -11.57
C TRP A 110 2.24 -8.39 -11.78
N GLN A 111 1.84 -7.72 -12.85
CA GLN A 111 0.45 -7.52 -13.19
C GLN A 111 -0.18 -8.85 -13.67
N GLN A 112 -1.20 -9.34 -12.97
CA GLN A 112 -1.92 -10.59 -13.29
C GLN A 112 -3.39 -10.30 -13.56
N ASP A 113 -3.97 -11.06 -14.49
CA ASP A 113 -5.40 -11.00 -14.73
C ASP A 113 -6.14 -11.66 -13.55
N LYS A 114 -7.13 -10.98 -12.96
CA LYS A 114 -7.97 -11.52 -11.89
C LYS A 114 -8.59 -12.86 -12.26
N ARG A 115 -8.83 -13.07 -13.55
CA ARG A 115 -9.40 -14.31 -14.11
C ARG A 115 -8.48 -15.52 -13.99
N ASP A 116 -7.17 -15.29 -13.94
CA ASP A 116 -6.16 -16.34 -13.85
C ASP A 116 -5.74 -16.67 -12.43
N VAL A 117 -6.08 -15.81 -11.46
CA VAL A 117 -5.61 -15.95 -10.08
C VAL A 117 -6.60 -16.80 -9.28
N PRO A 118 -6.17 -17.96 -8.73
CA PRO A 118 -7.04 -18.82 -7.92
C PRO A 118 -7.23 -18.31 -6.49
N SER A 119 -6.34 -17.43 -6.00
CA SER A 119 -6.44 -16.84 -4.66
C SER A 119 -7.48 -15.72 -4.60
N LYS A 120 -8.19 -15.59 -3.48
CA LYS A 120 -9.05 -14.43 -3.21
C LYS A 120 -8.18 -13.20 -3.00
N ILE A 121 -8.42 -12.16 -3.79
CA ILE A 121 -7.79 -10.85 -3.68
C ILE A 121 -8.89 -9.79 -3.63
N THR A 122 -8.77 -8.87 -2.69
CA THR A 122 -9.59 -7.67 -2.62
C THR A 122 -8.70 -6.47 -2.92
N THR A 123 -9.12 -5.64 -3.88
CA THR A 123 -8.37 -4.47 -4.32
C THR A 123 -9.16 -3.22 -3.95
N ILE A 124 -8.49 -2.27 -3.29
CA ILE A 124 -9.02 -0.95 -2.94
C ILE A 124 -8.27 0.08 -3.78
N LYS A 125 -8.96 0.75 -4.69
CA LYS A 125 -8.34 1.74 -5.60
C LYS A 125 -8.32 3.12 -4.97
N SER A 126 -7.41 3.97 -5.44
CA SER A 126 -7.33 5.38 -5.00
C SER A 126 -8.65 6.15 -5.17
N SER A 127 -9.48 5.82 -6.16
CA SER A 127 -10.81 6.40 -6.33
C SER A 127 -11.76 6.08 -5.17
N GLU A 128 -11.69 4.87 -4.62
CA GLU A 128 -12.47 4.46 -3.45
C GLU A 128 -11.93 5.15 -2.19
N VAL A 129 -10.60 5.24 -2.05
CA VAL A 129 -9.96 5.97 -0.94
C VAL A 129 -10.37 7.44 -0.91
N LEU A 130 -10.45 8.10 -2.07
CA LEU A 130 -10.91 9.49 -2.15
C LEU A 130 -12.39 9.65 -1.84
N LEU A 131 -13.22 8.66 -2.17
CA LEU A 131 -14.66 8.68 -1.89
C LEU A 131 -14.94 8.45 -0.41
N GLU A 132 -14.35 7.42 0.17
CA GLU A 132 -14.57 7.02 1.57
C GLU A 132 -13.78 7.87 2.56
N ASN A 133 -12.67 8.47 2.11
CA ASN A 133 -11.84 9.42 2.84
C ASN A 133 -11.42 8.89 4.25
N PRO A 134 -10.62 7.80 4.32
CA PRO A 134 -10.18 7.23 5.59
C PRO A 134 -9.19 8.15 6.33
N GLN A 135 -9.21 8.14 7.66
CA GLN A 135 -8.26 8.89 8.50
C GLN A 135 -6.86 8.28 8.49
N THR A 136 -6.76 6.95 8.41
CA THR A 136 -5.49 6.22 8.45
C THR A 136 -5.50 5.07 7.45
N ALA A 137 -4.33 4.52 7.11
CA ALA A 137 -4.26 3.29 6.31
C ALA A 137 -4.91 2.08 7.00
N ALA A 138 -5.02 2.08 8.34
CA ALA A 138 -5.80 1.05 9.04
C ALA A 138 -7.30 1.19 8.71
N ASP A 139 -7.84 2.41 8.72
CA ASP A 139 -9.25 2.66 8.38
C ASP A 139 -9.55 2.33 6.91
N LEU A 140 -8.59 2.63 6.01
CA LEU A 140 -8.65 2.23 4.60
C LEU A 140 -8.88 0.71 4.46
N LEU A 141 -8.11 -0.11 5.19
CA LEU A 141 -8.23 -1.57 5.11
C LEU A 141 -9.60 -2.05 5.61
N GLY A 142 -10.13 -1.40 6.65
CA GLY A 142 -11.45 -1.72 7.22
C GLY A 142 -12.61 -1.53 6.26
N GLN A 143 -12.46 -0.68 5.23
CA GLN A 143 -13.50 -0.41 4.23
C GLN A 143 -13.83 -1.65 3.36
N SER A 144 -12.90 -2.60 3.25
CA SER A 144 -13.15 -3.85 2.53
C SER A 144 -14.28 -4.70 3.14
N GLY A 145 -14.61 -4.50 4.41
CA GLY A 145 -15.52 -5.36 5.18
C GLY A 145 -14.97 -6.76 5.49
N GLU A 146 -13.81 -7.12 4.93
CA GLU A 146 -13.15 -8.42 5.10
C GLU A 146 -11.92 -8.35 6.01
N VAL A 147 -11.42 -7.14 6.29
CA VAL A 147 -10.32 -6.87 7.24
C VAL A 147 -10.90 -6.19 8.47
N PHE A 148 -10.68 -6.79 9.64
CA PHE A 148 -11.07 -6.19 10.91
C PHE A 148 -9.95 -5.33 11.46
N ILE A 149 -10.29 -4.16 12.01
CA ILE A 149 -9.32 -3.23 12.58
C ILE A 149 -9.50 -3.16 14.09
N GLN A 150 -8.47 -3.55 14.84
CA GLN A 150 -8.46 -3.44 16.29
C GLN A 150 -7.70 -2.19 16.73
N LYS A 151 -8.38 -1.27 17.42
CA LYS A 151 -7.82 -0.03 17.95
C LYS A 151 -7.96 0.00 19.47
N SER A 152 -6.84 -0.09 20.19
CA SER A 152 -6.77 0.14 21.66
C SER A 152 -6.54 1.61 22.03
N GLN A 153 -6.10 2.42 21.06
CA GLN A 153 -5.92 3.86 21.16
C GLN A 153 -6.04 4.49 19.78
N MET A 154 -6.10 5.81 19.72
CA MET A 154 -6.36 6.55 18.49
C MET A 154 -5.23 6.47 17.47
N GLY A 155 -3.97 6.66 17.89
CA GLY A 155 -2.76 6.37 17.08
C GLY A 155 -2.47 4.86 17.00
N GLY A 156 -3.52 4.05 16.89
CA GLY A 156 -3.50 2.60 16.76
C GLY A 156 -4.21 2.14 15.48
N GLY A 157 -4.24 0.83 15.25
CA GLY A 157 -4.95 0.26 14.11
C GLY A 157 -4.30 -1.04 13.64
N SER A 158 -4.61 -2.13 14.33
CA SER A 158 -4.09 -3.45 13.98
C SER A 158 -5.03 -4.15 13.00
N PRO A 159 -4.63 -4.37 11.74
CA PRO A 159 -5.42 -5.12 10.79
C PRO A 159 -5.40 -6.61 11.13
N MET A 160 -6.55 -7.25 10.90
CA MET A 160 -6.77 -8.66 11.17
C MET A 160 -7.53 -9.29 10.01
N ILE A 161 -6.99 -10.40 9.50
CA ILE A 161 -7.57 -11.21 8.45
C ILE A 161 -7.97 -12.56 9.06
N ARG A 162 -9.29 -12.81 9.18
CA ARG A 162 -9.84 -14.10 9.67
C ARG A 162 -9.25 -14.55 11.01
N GLY A 163 -9.06 -13.63 11.96
CA GLY A 163 -8.48 -13.91 13.27
C GLY A 163 -6.95 -13.81 13.34
N PHE A 164 -6.25 -13.83 12.20
CA PHE A 164 -4.81 -13.58 12.14
C PHE A 164 -4.54 -12.09 12.09
N ALA A 165 -3.76 -11.57 13.02
CA ALA A 165 -3.35 -10.17 13.04
C ALA A 165 -1.81 -10.07 13.12
N THR A 166 -1.34 -8.83 13.17
CA THR A 166 0.00 -8.48 13.67
C THR A 166 1.11 -9.08 12.81
N ASN A 167 2.05 -9.80 13.43
CA ASN A 167 3.18 -10.42 12.78
C ASN A 167 2.79 -11.65 11.91
N ARG A 168 1.51 -12.06 11.89
CA ARG A 168 0.99 -13.14 11.02
C ARG A 168 0.32 -12.63 9.75
N VAL A 169 0.26 -11.30 9.56
CA VAL A 169 -0.19 -10.68 8.32
C VAL A 169 0.97 -9.87 7.75
N LEU A 170 1.36 -10.17 6.53
CA LEU A 170 2.45 -9.48 5.87
C LEU A 170 1.99 -8.12 5.35
N ILE A 171 2.78 -7.07 5.59
CA ILE A 171 2.58 -5.72 5.06
C ILE A 171 3.74 -5.42 4.10
N THR A 172 3.40 -5.01 2.88
CA THR A 172 4.38 -4.56 1.88
C THR A 172 4.04 -3.19 1.34
N VAL A 173 5.05 -2.36 1.10
CA VAL A 173 4.91 -1.07 0.41
C VAL A 173 5.81 -1.09 -0.81
N ASP A 174 5.23 -0.90 -2.00
CA ASP A 174 5.91 -1.01 -3.29
C ASP A 174 6.72 -2.33 -3.43
N GLY A 175 6.20 -3.43 -2.88
CA GLY A 175 6.83 -4.75 -2.90
C GLY A 175 7.94 -4.97 -1.85
N ILE A 176 8.25 -3.98 -1.01
CA ILE A 176 9.21 -4.09 0.09
C ILE A 176 8.47 -4.48 1.38
N ARG A 177 8.94 -5.52 2.07
CA ARG A 177 8.37 -5.97 3.35
C ARG A 177 8.59 -4.93 4.46
N MET A 178 7.51 -4.53 5.12
CA MET A 178 7.54 -3.64 6.28
C MET A 178 7.68 -4.41 7.60
N ASN A 179 7.18 -5.65 7.68
CA ASN A 179 7.29 -6.47 8.90
C ASN A 179 8.75 -6.70 9.29
N ASN A 180 9.09 -6.44 10.55
CA ASN A 180 10.45 -6.56 11.06
C ASN A 180 10.55 -7.51 12.28
N ALA A 181 11.75 -7.66 12.82
CA ALA A 181 12.07 -8.62 13.86
C ALA A 181 11.42 -8.35 15.24
N ILE A 182 10.90 -7.13 15.47
CA ILE A 182 10.21 -6.76 16.72
C ILE A 182 8.69 -6.57 16.52
N PHE A 183 8.15 -6.92 15.34
CA PHE A 183 6.70 -6.98 15.14
C PHE A 183 6.11 -8.04 16.07
N ARG A 184 5.37 -7.57 17.07
CA ARG A 184 4.78 -8.40 18.12
C ARG A 184 3.62 -9.25 17.67
N SER A 185 3.32 -10.28 18.45
CA SER A 185 2.15 -11.14 18.26
C SER A 185 0.83 -10.45 18.66
N GLY A 186 0.88 -9.45 19.57
CA GLY A 186 -0.26 -8.60 19.94
C GLY A 186 -0.43 -7.39 19.02
N ASN A 187 -1.57 -6.68 19.11
CA ASN A 187 -1.99 -5.62 18.18
C ASN A 187 -0.86 -4.68 17.73
N LEU A 188 -0.70 -4.47 16.42
CA LEU A 188 0.34 -3.60 15.86
C LEU A 188 -0.26 -2.37 15.20
N GLN A 189 0.31 -1.20 15.45
CA GLN A 189 -0.16 0.05 14.86
C GLN A 189 0.60 0.44 13.57
N ASN A 190 1.68 -0.25 13.22
CA ASN A 190 2.64 0.21 12.20
C ASN A 190 2.04 0.45 10.81
N VAL A 191 0.91 -0.17 10.46
CA VAL A 191 0.24 0.10 9.18
C VAL A 191 -0.14 1.57 9.02
N ILE A 192 -0.40 2.30 10.11
CA ILE A 192 -0.75 3.72 10.05
C ILE A 192 0.40 4.60 9.56
N SER A 193 1.65 4.12 9.59
CA SER A 193 2.80 4.84 9.02
C SER A 193 2.71 5.04 7.50
N ILE A 194 1.79 4.32 6.84
CA ILE A 194 1.52 4.46 5.41
C ILE A 194 0.46 5.54 5.21
N ASN A 195 0.73 6.53 4.35
CA ASN A 195 -0.23 7.58 4.03
C ASN A 195 -1.31 7.05 3.07
N PRO A 196 -2.60 6.94 3.47
CA PRO A 196 -3.68 6.49 2.59
C PRO A 196 -3.83 7.37 1.35
N LEU A 197 -3.48 8.65 1.42
CA LEU A 197 -3.65 9.62 0.33
C LEU A 197 -2.48 9.63 -0.68
N ALA A 198 -1.44 8.84 -0.40
CA ALA A 198 -0.30 8.60 -1.31
C ALA A 198 -0.41 7.24 -2.04
N ILE A 199 -1.48 6.48 -1.79
CA ILE A 199 -1.69 5.13 -2.31
C ILE A 199 -2.48 5.17 -3.61
N GLN A 200 -1.96 4.47 -4.62
CA GLN A 200 -2.64 4.24 -5.89
C GLN A 200 -3.60 3.05 -5.80
N SER A 201 -3.17 1.98 -5.14
CA SER A 201 -4.00 0.80 -4.89
C SER A 201 -3.50 0.02 -3.68
N THR A 202 -4.43 -0.57 -2.94
CA THR A 202 -4.13 -1.55 -1.88
C THR A 202 -4.70 -2.89 -2.28
N GLU A 203 -3.95 -3.96 -2.07
CA GLU A 203 -4.39 -5.33 -2.32
C GLU A 203 -4.31 -6.15 -1.05
N VAL A 204 -5.39 -6.85 -0.72
CA VAL A 204 -5.46 -7.78 0.40
C VAL A 204 -5.56 -9.20 -0.16
N LEU A 205 -4.51 -9.99 0.09
CA LEU A 205 -4.45 -11.41 -0.22
C LEU A 205 -4.81 -12.22 1.03
N TYR A 206 -5.75 -13.16 0.90
CA TYR A 206 -6.26 -13.91 2.05
C TYR A 206 -5.62 -15.30 2.16
N GLY A 207 -5.12 -15.63 3.35
CA GLY A 207 -4.56 -16.94 3.69
C GLY A 207 -3.11 -17.18 3.23
N PRO A 208 -2.57 -18.37 3.52
CA PRO A 208 -1.14 -18.67 3.40
C PRO A 208 -0.65 -18.92 1.97
N GLY A 209 -1.52 -18.82 0.96
CA GLY A 209 -1.19 -19.01 -0.46
C GLY A 209 -0.28 -17.92 -1.05
N ALA A 210 0.16 -16.97 -0.24
CA ALA A 210 1.03 -15.85 -0.59
C ALA A 210 2.52 -16.27 -0.75
N VAL A 211 2.79 -17.41 -1.38
CA VAL A 211 4.15 -17.99 -1.55
C VAL A 211 5.14 -16.98 -2.14
N MET A 212 4.67 -16.15 -3.07
CA MET A 212 5.49 -15.10 -3.71
C MET A 212 5.70 -13.85 -2.85
N TYR A 213 4.86 -13.61 -1.83
CA TYR A 213 4.90 -12.38 -1.04
C TYR A 213 5.95 -12.46 0.09
N GLY A 214 6.17 -13.64 0.67
CA GLY A 214 7.15 -13.81 1.74
C GLY A 214 6.80 -14.91 2.74
N SER A 215 7.77 -15.26 3.57
CA SER A 215 7.51 -15.95 4.85
C SER A 215 6.59 -15.10 5.75
N ASP A 216 5.99 -15.74 6.76
CA ASP A 216 5.21 -15.12 7.83
C ASP A 216 3.79 -14.62 7.41
N ALA A 217 3.42 -14.74 6.14
CA ALA A 217 2.10 -14.38 5.60
C ALA A 217 1.00 -15.45 5.88
N ILE A 218 0.94 -16.01 7.09
CA ILE A 218 0.00 -17.11 7.42
C ILE A 218 -1.46 -16.66 7.30
N GLY A 219 -1.78 -15.47 7.81
CA GLY A 219 -3.11 -14.87 7.70
C GLY A 219 -3.40 -14.29 6.31
N GLY A 220 -2.35 -13.97 5.56
CA GLY A 220 -2.43 -13.27 4.29
C GLY A 220 -1.39 -12.17 4.18
N ALA A 221 -1.55 -11.34 3.14
CA ALA A 221 -0.69 -10.20 2.86
C ALA A 221 -1.52 -8.97 2.47
N MET A 222 -1.02 -7.80 2.83
CA MET A 222 -1.56 -6.48 2.50
C MET A 222 -0.47 -5.72 1.77
N ASN A 223 -0.69 -5.48 0.48
CA ASN A 223 0.26 -4.76 -0.36
C ASN A 223 -0.27 -3.38 -0.69
N PHE A 224 0.54 -2.37 -0.40
CA PHE A 224 0.28 -0.98 -0.71
C PHE A 224 1.15 -0.56 -1.88
N SER A 225 0.52 -0.23 -3.01
CA SER A 225 1.19 0.37 -4.16
C SER A 225 0.97 1.87 -4.14
N THR A 226 2.06 2.62 -4.02
CA THR A 226 2.02 4.08 -4.00
C THR A 226 1.97 4.65 -5.41
N PHE A 227 1.58 5.92 -5.54
CA PHE A 227 1.56 6.58 -6.84
C PHE A 227 2.92 6.54 -7.54
N GLU A 228 2.91 6.13 -8.80
CA GLU A 228 4.09 6.06 -9.64
C GLU A 228 4.39 7.39 -10.36
N PRO A 229 5.68 7.82 -10.46
CA PRO A 229 6.04 8.94 -11.31
C PRO A 229 5.68 8.69 -12.78
N ALA A 230 4.89 9.59 -13.35
CA ALA A 230 4.41 9.48 -14.72
C ALA A 230 5.31 10.24 -15.72
N PHE A 231 5.74 9.57 -16.79
CA PHE A 231 6.45 10.18 -17.91
C PHE A 231 5.53 11.02 -18.78
N SER A 232 6.13 11.97 -19.52
CA SER A 232 5.41 12.72 -20.55
C SER A 232 5.03 11.83 -21.73
N SER A 233 3.74 11.78 -22.06
CA SER A 233 3.21 11.00 -23.19
C SER A 233 3.43 11.68 -24.55
N ASN A 234 3.55 13.00 -24.59
CA ASN A 234 3.71 13.80 -25.83
C ASN A 234 5.11 14.40 -25.99
N GLY A 235 6.06 14.00 -25.13
CA GLY A 235 7.43 14.47 -25.12
C GLY A 235 7.65 15.87 -24.50
N LYS A 236 6.59 16.63 -24.21
CA LYS A 236 6.69 17.93 -23.53
C LYS A 236 6.68 17.75 -22.01
N PRO A 237 7.58 18.41 -21.25
CA PRO A 237 7.52 18.37 -19.80
C PRO A 237 6.14 18.77 -19.29
N PHE A 238 5.65 18.08 -18.25
CA PHE A 238 4.40 18.45 -17.59
C PHE A 238 4.57 18.51 -16.08
N VAL A 239 3.68 19.26 -15.46
CA VAL A 239 3.52 19.35 -14.01
C VAL A 239 2.06 19.08 -13.69
N LYS A 240 1.79 18.18 -12.75
CA LYS A 240 0.46 17.91 -12.20
C LYS A 240 0.55 17.95 -10.69
N GLY A 241 -0.44 18.54 -10.03
CA GLY A 241 -0.53 18.53 -8.58
C GLY A 241 -1.97 18.36 -8.13
N SER A 242 -2.15 17.88 -6.91
CA SER A 242 -3.44 17.82 -6.24
C SER A 242 -3.28 18.15 -4.77
N VAL A 243 -4.25 18.86 -4.23
CA VAL A 243 -4.32 19.20 -2.80
C VAL A 243 -5.61 18.61 -2.24
N LEU A 244 -5.53 18.00 -1.07
CA LEU A 244 -6.68 17.51 -0.32
C LEU A 244 -6.63 18.10 1.08
N GLY A 245 -7.79 18.58 1.55
CA GLY A 245 -8.02 18.98 2.93
C GLY A 245 -9.18 18.17 3.51
N ARG A 246 -9.05 17.73 4.76
CA ARG A 246 -10.07 16.99 5.49
C ARG A 246 -10.24 17.58 6.89
N TRP A 247 -11.48 17.63 7.34
CA TRP A 247 -11.86 18.01 8.69
C TRP A 247 -12.88 17.00 9.24
N SER A 248 -12.73 16.59 10.51
CA SER A 248 -13.66 15.69 11.19
C SER A 248 -13.98 16.22 12.58
N SER A 249 -15.26 16.35 12.91
CA SER A 249 -15.71 16.93 14.19
C SER A 249 -15.53 15.99 15.39
N ALA A 250 -15.49 14.68 15.18
CA ALA A 250 -15.44 13.70 16.27
C ALA A 250 -14.14 13.78 17.09
N ASN A 251 -13.07 14.27 16.48
CA ASN A 251 -11.72 14.38 17.04
C ASN A 251 -11.03 15.68 16.57
N MET A 252 -11.82 16.65 16.10
CA MET A 252 -11.37 17.92 15.52
C MET A 252 -10.20 17.78 14.53
N GLU A 253 -10.18 16.67 13.77
CA GLU A 253 -9.11 16.34 12.82
C GLU A 253 -8.89 17.48 11.83
N LYS A 254 -7.63 17.75 11.53
CA LYS A 254 -7.21 18.59 10.40
C LYS A 254 -6.15 17.82 9.62
N THR A 255 -6.51 17.38 8.42
CA THR A 255 -5.61 16.63 7.56
C THR A 255 -5.42 17.37 6.25
N GLY A 256 -4.17 17.56 5.85
CA GLY A 256 -3.76 18.16 4.58
C GLY A 256 -2.83 17.24 3.83
N ASN A 257 -3.04 17.07 2.52
CA ASN A 257 -2.16 16.29 1.66
C ASN A 257 -1.91 16.99 0.33
N PHE A 258 -0.64 17.05 -0.08
CA PHE A 258 -0.19 17.63 -1.32
C PHE A 258 0.53 16.55 -2.14
N ASN A 259 0.02 16.26 -3.33
CA ASN A 259 0.68 15.39 -4.30
C ASN A 259 1.16 16.20 -5.49
N PHE A 260 2.32 15.85 -6.03
CA PHE A 260 2.96 16.59 -7.10
C PHE A 260 3.76 15.66 -8.01
N ASN A 261 3.56 15.77 -9.33
CA ASN A 261 4.26 14.97 -10.33
C ASN A 261 4.86 15.87 -11.41
N ILE A 262 6.16 15.71 -11.66
CA ILE A 262 6.85 16.30 -12.82
C ILE A 262 7.25 15.17 -13.76
N GLY A 263 6.82 15.24 -15.03
CA GLY A 263 7.12 14.23 -16.03
C GLY A 263 7.88 14.78 -17.22
N PHE A 264 9.06 14.23 -17.49
CA PHE A 264 9.81 14.37 -18.75
C PHE A 264 9.67 13.08 -19.58
N LYS A 265 10.32 13.02 -20.75
CA LYS A 265 10.24 11.86 -21.66
C LYS A 265 10.78 10.56 -21.05
N LYS A 266 11.88 10.64 -20.30
CA LYS A 266 12.59 9.49 -19.72
C LYS A 266 12.83 9.61 -18.22
N LEU A 267 12.47 10.73 -17.60
CA LEU A 267 12.68 11.01 -16.19
C LEU A 267 11.38 11.56 -15.62
N ALA A 268 10.96 11.09 -14.45
CA ALA A 268 9.77 11.57 -13.78
C ALA A 268 9.99 11.61 -12.26
N PHE A 269 9.31 12.54 -11.60
CA PHE A 269 9.34 12.75 -10.18
C PHE A 269 7.92 12.73 -9.64
N PHE A 270 7.73 12.13 -8.47
CA PHE A 270 6.49 12.22 -7.72
C PHE A 270 6.79 12.53 -6.26
N THR A 271 6.08 13.48 -5.68
CA THR A 271 6.19 13.89 -4.28
C THR A 271 4.81 13.84 -3.63
N SER A 272 4.72 13.29 -2.43
CA SER A 272 3.52 13.36 -1.58
C SER A 272 3.92 13.86 -0.20
N ILE A 273 3.21 14.86 0.31
CA ILE A 273 3.42 15.42 1.65
C ILE A 273 2.06 15.44 2.34
N GLY A 274 1.95 14.70 3.44
CA GLY A 274 0.76 14.61 4.27
C GLY A 274 1.06 15.06 5.70
N TYR A 275 0.12 15.77 6.30
CA TYR A 275 0.11 16.08 7.73
C TYR A 275 -1.30 15.95 8.28
N SER A 276 -1.44 15.26 9.39
CA SER A 276 -2.71 15.05 10.10
C SER A 276 -2.54 15.46 11.55
N ASP A 277 -3.44 16.28 12.06
CA ASP A 277 -3.52 16.70 13.46
C ASP A 277 -4.85 16.23 14.03
N PHE A 278 -4.80 15.45 15.11
CA PHE A 278 -5.96 14.86 15.76
C PHE A 278 -6.03 15.31 17.23
N ASP A 279 -7.13 15.95 17.62
CA ASP A 279 -7.47 16.20 19.03
C ASP A 279 -8.08 14.92 19.64
N ASP A 280 -8.37 14.97 20.93
CA ASP A 280 -8.97 13.87 21.67
C ASP A 280 -10.35 13.48 21.10
N LEU A 281 -10.53 12.17 20.94
CA LEU A 281 -11.74 11.58 20.39
C LEU A 281 -12.94 11.76 21.32
N VAL A 282 -14.09 12.13 20.75
CA VAL A 282 -15.39 12.11 21.42
C VAL A 282 -16.14 10.85 21.01
N MET A 283 -16.43 9.98 21.98
CA MET A 283 -17.17 8.74 21.72
C MET A 283 -18.66 9.00 21.45
N GLY A 284 -19.32 8.01 20.83
CA GLY A 284 -20.75 8.06 20.53
C GLY A 284 -21.62 8.29 21.77
N SER A 285 -22.79 8.91 21.57
CA SER A 285 -23.71 9.25 22.67
C SER A 285 -24.46 8.06 23.25
N LYS A 286 -24.45 6.91 22.55
CA LYS A 286 -25.10 5.65 22.94
C LYS A 286 -24.04 4.59 23.18
N GLY A 287 -24.02 4.03 24.38
CA GLY A 287 -23.10 2.98 24.79
C GLY A 287 -23.20 2.75 26.29
N PRO A 288 -22.58 1.68 26.81
CA PRO A 288 -22.46 1.45 28.24
C PRO A 288 -21.70 2.58 28.97
N ASP A 289 -22.15 2.92 30.18
CA ASP A 289 -21.53 3.97 30.99
C ASP A 289 -20.10 3.64 31.41
N PHE A 290 -19.73 2.36 31.47
CA PHE A 290 -18.37 1.95 31.83
C PHE A 290 -17.30 2.31 30.77
N TYR A 291 -17.71 2.73 29.56
CA TYR A 291 -16.78 3.28 28.56
C TYR A 291 -16.49 4.77 28.77
N LEU A 292 -17.25 5.45 29.62
CA LEU A 292 -17.03 6.86 29.90
C LEU A 292 -15.71 7.06 30.63
N ARG A 293 -15.10 8.23 30.41
CA ARG A 293 -13.91 8.70 31.11
C ARG A 293 -14.30 9.79 32.11
N PRO A 294 -14.72 9.45 33.34
CA PRO A 294 -15.21 10.45 34.30
C PRO A 294 -14.11 11.35 34.85
N GLU A 295 -12.85 10.92 34.81
CA GLU A 295 -11.71 11.64 35.37
C GLU A 295 -10.41 11.34 34.59
N TYR A 296 -9.36 12.11 34.85
CA TYR A 296 -8.03 11.90 34.28
C TYR A 296 -6.95 12.49 35.19
N VAL A 297 -5.71 12.03 35.02
CA VAL A 297 -4.55 12.60 35.71
C VAL A 297 -3.98 13.77 34.90
N THR A 298 -3.62 14.85 35.59
CA THR A 298 -2.78 15.94 35.05
C THR A 298 -1.81 16.42 36.14
N ARG A 299 -0.78 17.19 35.78
CA ARG A 299 0.13 17.79 36.78
C ARG A 299 -0.23 19.23 37.05
N ILE A 300 -0.53 19.54 38.32
CA ILE A 300 -0.79 20.89 38.81
C ILE A 300 0.29 21.21 39.85
N ASN A 301 1.03 22.31 39.67
CA ASN A 301 2.14 22.71 40.55
C ASN A 301 3.19 21.61 40.76
N GLY A 302 3.46 20.79 39.74
CA GLY A 302 4.43 19.69 39.81
C GLY A 302 3.96 18.46 40.59
N GLN A 303 2.67 18.33 40.90
CA GLN A 303 2.09 17.14 41.52
C GLN A 303 0.99 16.55 40.64
N ASP A 304 0.93 15.22 40.57
CA ASP A 304 -0.15 14.53 39.89
C ASP A 304 -1.46 14.74 40.65
N THR A 305 -2.48 15.19 39.92
CA THR A 305 -3.82 15.48 40.43
C THR A 305 -4.84 14.81 39.54
N VAL A 306 -5.75 14.05 40.14
CA VAL A 306 -6.93 13.52 39.45
C VAL A 306 -7.96 14.63 39.33
N VAL A 307 -8.43 14.90 38.12
CA VAL A 307 -9.41 15.93 37.82
C VAL A 307 -10.64 15.34 37.15
N ALA A 308 -11.81 15.85 37.51
CA ALA A 308 -13.06 15.45 36.87
C ALA A 308 -13.07 15.87 35.40
N ASN A 309 -13.54 14.98 34.53
CA ASN A 309 -13.72 15.25 33.12
C ASN A 309 -15.11 15.90 32.90
N PRO A 310 -15.18 17.19 32.52
CA PRO A 310 -16.46 17.87 32.33
C PRO A 310 -17.29 17.26 31.18
N ASN A 311 -16.64 16.57 30.25
CA ASN A 311 -17.29 15.77 29.21
C ASN A 311 -16.74 14.35 29.26
N SER A 312 -17.40 13.49 30.02
CA SER A 312 -16.99 12.10 30.20
C SER A 312 -16.96 11.26 28.91
N ARG A 313 -17.52 11.76 27.79
CA ARG A 313 -17.39 11.14 26.47
C ARG A 313 -16.12 11.54 25.71
N LYS A 314 -15.46 12.63 26.11
CA LYS A 314 -14.17 13.05 25.54
C LYS A 314 -13.06 12.17 26.12
N GLN A 315 -12.38 11.44 25.27
CA GLN A 315 -11.26 10.57 25.60
C GLN A 315 -9.99 11.42 25.80
N ILE A 316 -9.92 12.17 26.89
CA ILE A 316 -8.78 13.04 27.20
C ILE A 316 -7.45 12.28 27.05
N ASN A 317 -6.41 12.89 26.47
CA ASN A 317 -5.16 12.20 26.14
C ASN A 317 -5.39 10.99 25.20
N SER A 318 -5.99 11.25 24.05
CA SER A 318 -6.04 10.34 22.90
C SER A 318 -5.54 10.99 21.61
N GLY A 319 -5.47 12.33 21.55
CA GLY A 319 -4.97 13.07 20.40
C GLY A 319 -3.49 12.80 20.07
N TYR A 320 -3.14 12.97 18.80
CA TYR A 320 -1.78 12.85 18.27
C TYR A 320 -1.70 13.56 16.90
N SER A 321 -0.50 13.77 16.38
CA SER A 321 -0.30 14.21 14.99
C SER A 321 0.59 13.24 14.22
N GLN A 322 0.53 13.31 12.90
CA GLN A 322 1.31 12.46 12.02
C GLN A 322 1.75 13.22 10.77
N MET A 323 3.02 13.08 10.41
CA MET A 323 3.59 13.57 9.15
C MET A 323 3.99 12.41 8.27
N ASN A 324 3.71 12.52 6.97
CA ASN A 324 4.15 11.60 5.95
C ASN A 324 4.81 12.37 4.79
N LEU A 325 5.96 11.88 4.33
CA LEU A 325 6.66 12.40 3.17
C LEU A 325 7.04 11.22 2.27
N MET A 326 6.74 11.33 0.99
CA MET A 326 7.16 10.38 -0.03
C MET A 326 7.77 11.14 -1.21
N GLN A 327 8.93 10.67 -1.69
CA GLN A 327 9.55 11.14 -2.91
C GLN A 327 9.92 9.94 -3.77
N LYS A 328 9.44 9.89 -5.01
CA LYS A 328 9.81 8.90 -6.00
C LYS A 328 10.48 9.56 -7.21
N VAL A 329 11.48 8.90 -7.75
CA VAL A 329 12.20 9.27 -8.96
C VAL A 329 12.21 8.07 -9.88
N ARG A 330 11.75 8.22 -11.11
CA ARG A 330 11.72 7.17 -12.11
C ARG A 330 12.52 7.57 -13.34
N TRP A 331 13.42 6.72 -13.79
CA TRP A 331 14.28 6.95 -14.93
C TRP A 331 14.26 5.74 -15.87
N SER A 332 13.88 5.96 -17.12
CA SER A 332 13.88 4.94 -18.17
C SER A 332 14.84 5.35 -19.31
N PRO A 333 16.15 5.08 -19.17
CA PRO A 333 17.14 5.48 -20.16
C PRO A 333 16.98 4.77 -21.50
N ALA A 334 16.46 3.54 -21.48
CA ALA A 334 16.18 2.71 -22.65
C ALA A 334 14.77 2.11 -22.55
N SER A 335 14.16 1.72 -23.68
CA SER A 335 12.81 1.15 -23.71
C SER A 335 12.66 -0.15 -22.92
N ASN A 336 13.78 -0.81 -22.61
CA ASN A 336 13.84 -2.08 -21.92
C ASN A 336 14.47 -1.99 -20.52
N LEU A 337 14.75 -0.78 -20.02
CA LEU A 337 15.35 -0.53 -18.72
C LEU A 337 14.60 0.57 -17.97
N ASP A 338 14.14 0.27 -16.76
CA ASP A 338 13.36 1.16 -15.90
C ASP A 338 13.95 1.12 -14.48
N LEU A 339 14.36 2.28 -13.97
CA LEU A 339 14.91 2.45 -12.63
C LEU A 339 13.95 3.32 -11.83
N GLN A 340 13.70 2.94 -10.59
CA GLN A 340 12.85 3.66 -9.66
C GLN A 340 13.53 3.74 -8.30
N TYR A 341 13.73 4.96 -7.83
CA TYR A 341 14.11 5.23 -6.45
C TYR A 341 12.88 5.77 -5.70
N GLY A 342 12.63 5.24 -4.51
CA GLY A 342 11.59 5.70 -3.61
C GLY A 342 12.16 6.01 -2.23
N PHE A 343 11.75 7.15 -1.68
CA PHE A 343 11.97 7.56 -0.31
C PHE A 343 10.62 7.71 0.38
N HIS A 344 10.48 7.12 1.55
CA HIS A 344 9.31 7.26 2.43
C HIS A 344 9.79 7.68 3.82
N TYR A 345 9.06 8.59 4.44
CA TYR A 345 9.22 8.99 5.83
C TYR A 345 7.85 9.16 6.47
N SER A 346 7.67 8.59 7.65
CA SER A 346 6.50 8.79 8.50
C SER A 346 6.95 8.99 9.93
N ALA A 347 6.37 9.94 10.63
CA ALA A 347 6.55 10.10 12.07
C ALA A 347 5.25 10.55 12.72
N THR A 348 4.91 9.94 13.86
CA THR A 348 3.87 10.47 14.75
C THR A 348 4.47 11.45 15.74
N SER A 349 3.65 12.27 16.38
CA SER A 349 3.98 12.80 17.71
C SER A 349 3.95 11.67 18.75
N ASP A 350 4.12 12.02 20.02
CA ASP A 350 3.74 11.14 21.11
C ASP A 350 2.28 10.69 20.94
N VAL A 351 2.04 9.40 21.15
CA VAL A 351 0.72 8.78 21.08
C VAL A 351 0.37 8.29 22.49
N PRO A 352 -0.57 8.95 23.18
CA PRO A 352 -1.05 8.50 24.47
C PRO A 352 -1.60 7.07 24.44
N ARG A 353 -1.28 6.29 25.47
CA ARG A 353 -1.82 4.95 25.68
C ARG A 353 -3.11 5.03 26.48
N TYR A 354 -4.16 5.47 25.79
CA TYR A 354 -5.49 5.67 26.37
C TYR A 354 -5.96 4.44 27.18
N ASP A 355 -5.74 3.23 26.67
CA ASP A 355 -6.05 1.96 27.34
C ASP A 355 -5.39 1.80 28.71
N ARG A 356 -4.15 2.29 28.88
CA ARG A 356 -3.41 2.24 30.15
C ARG A 356 -3.78 3.39 31.08
N LEU A 357 -4.06 4.56 30.52
CA LEU A 357 -4.40 5.78 31.28
C LEU A 357 -5.75 5.74 32.00
N ILE A 358 -6.57 4.71 31.75
CA ILE A 358 -7.86 4.48 32.41
C ILE A 358 -7.83 3.32 33.42
N GLU A 359 -6.67 2.67 33.63
CA GLU A 359 -6.54 1.59 34.60
C GLU A 359 -6.54 2.13 36.03
N TYR A 360 -7.23 1.42 36.93
CA TYR A 360 -7.26 1.75 38.35
C TYR A 360 -6.36 0.80 39.16
N LYS A 361 -5.72 1.34 40.20
CA LYS A 361 -5.02 0.58 41.23
C LYS A 361 -5.41 1.14 42.59
N ASN A 362 -5.98 0.29 43.45
CA ASN A 362 -6.40 0.65 44.81
C ASN A 362 -7.36 1.87 44.87
N GLY A 363 -8.29 1.99 43.91
CA GLY A 363 -9.30 3.05 43.90
C GLY A 363 -8.85 4.40 43.33
N SER A 364 -7.67 4.48 42.71
CA SER A 364 -7.20 5.66 41.97
C SER A 364 -6.59 5.24 40.63
N LEU A 365 -6.43 6.19 39.70
CA LEU A 365 -5.76 5.91 38.42
C LEU A 365 -4.34 5.41 38.65
N ARG A 366 -3.96 4.35 37.95
CA ARG A 366 -2.70 3.62 38.11
C ARG A 366 -1.51 4.45 37.65
N ASP A 367 -1.64 5.07 36.48
CA ASP A 367 -0.55 5.75 35.78
C ASP A 367 -0.83 7.25 35.69
N GLY A 368 0.21 8.04 35.94
CA GLY A 368 0.18 9.48 35.69
C GLY A 368 0.46 9.80 34.24
N GLU A 369 1.37 9.02 33.62
CA GLU A 369 1.74 9.13 32.22
C GLU A 369 1.95 7.75 31.62
N TRP A 370 1.40 7.54 30.42
CA TRP A 370 1.74 6.41 29.57
C TRP A 370 1.54 6.81 28.11
N TYR A 371 2.61 6.78 27.32
CA TYR A 371 2.56 7.07 25.89
C TYR A 371 3.59 6.25 25.12
N TYR A 372 3.32 6.06 23.83
CA TYR A 372 4.38 5.75 22.88
C TYR A 372 5.01 7.05 22.44
N GLY A 373 6.34 7.12 22.36
CA GLY A 373 6.98 8.25 21.70
C GLY A 373 6.78 8.18 20.17
N PRO A 374 7.40 9.10 19.41
CA PRO A 374 7.29 9.17 17.97
C PRO A 374 7.55 7.81 17.32
N GLN A 375 6.60 7.32 16.54
CA GLN A 375 6.76 6.12 15.73
C GLN A 375 7.35 6.54 14.39
N VAL A 376 8.67 6.38 14.23
CA VAL A 376 9.36 6.79 13.00
C VAL A 376 9.54 5.59 12.08
N TRP A 377 9.16 5.75 10.82
CA TRP A 377 9.47 4.82 9.75
C TRP A 377 10.09 5.58 8.60
N MET A 378 11.26 5.14 8.16
CA MET A 378 11.95 5.66 6.99
C MET A 378 12.31 4.51 6.06
N MET A 379 12.12 4.68 4.77
CA MET A 379 12.48 3.67 3.76
C MET A 379 13.17 4.33 2.56
N HIS A 380 14.30 3.76 2.17
CA HIS A 380 14.93 3.98 0.87
C HIS A 380 14.78 2.69 0.05
N ALA A 381 14.21 2.78 -1.13
CA ALA A 381 13.99 1.64 -2.02
C ALA A 381 14.51 1.94 -3.43
N LEU A 382 15.23 0.99 -4.02
CA LEU A 382 15.70 1.01 -5.39
C LEU A 382 15.16 -0.21 -6.13
N ASN A 383 14.37 0.03 -7.16
CA ASN A 383 13.84 -0.99 -8.05
C ASN A 383 14.45 -0.80 -9.44
N ILE A 384 15.00 -1.86 -10.02
CA ILE A 384 15.56 -1.86 -11.38
C ILE A 384 14.88 -2.98 -12.15
N THR A 385 14.17 -2.64 -13.20
CA THR A 385 13.51 -3.60 -14.09
C THR A 385 14.19 -3.59 -15.45
N HIS A 386 14.61 -4.77 -15.90
CA HIS A 386 15.16 -4.96 -17.24
C HIS A 386 14.31 -5.98 -18.01
N LYS A 387 14.02 -5.67 -19.27
CA LYS A 387 13.26 -6.54 -20.18
C LYS A 387 14.17 -7.01 -21.31
N ALA A 388 14.19 -8.31 -21.55
CA ALA A 388 14.91 -8.88 -22.69
C ALA A 388 14.36 -10.26 -22.97
N HIS A 389 14.23 -10.64 -24.24
CA HIS A 389 13.81 -12.00 -24.58
C HIS A 389 15.02 -12.93 -24.54
N SER A 390 15.29 -13.51 -23.37
CA SER A 390 16.41 -14.42 -23.14
C SER A 390 15.92 -15.82 -22.76
N PHE A 391 16.84 -16.79 -22.71
CA PHE A 391 16.53 -18.12 -22.17
C PHE A 391 16.06 -18.06 -20.71
N MET A 392 16.66 -17.19 -19.89
CA MET A 392 16.39 -17.13 -18.45
C MET A 392 15.14 -16.31 -18.10
N TYR A 393 14.90 -15.20 -18.80
CA TYR A 393 13.82 -14.28 -18.47
C TYR A 393 13.32 -13.53 -19.70
N ASP A 394 12.11 -13.01 -19.59
CA ASP A 394 11.55 -11.93 -20.42
C ASP A 394 11.56 -10.59 -19.65
N GLN A 395 11.47 -10.67 -18.31
CA GLN A 395 11.69 -9.55 -17.41
C GLN A 395 12.47 -10.01 -16.16
N VAL A 396 13.46 -9.23 -15.75
CA VAL A 396 14.12 -9.38 -14.46
C VAL A 396 13.94 -8.09 -13.67
N ARG A 397 13.68 -8.20 -12.37
CA ARG A 397 13.68 -7.07 -11.45
C ARG A 397 14.62 -7.33 -10.30
N PHE A 398 15.47 -6.35 -10.03
CA PHE A 398 16.18 -6.22 -8.78
C PHE A 398 15.45 -5.21 -7.88
N SER A 399 15.28 -5.55 -6.61
CA SER A 399 14.70 -4.68 -5.59
C SER A 399 15.60 -4.68 -4.36
N GLY A 400 16.15 -3.52 -4.00
CA GLY A 400 16.94 -3.34 -2.79
C GLY A 400 16.36 -2.22 -1.93
N ALA A 401 16.30 -2.42 -0.62
CA ALA A 401 15.79 -1.40 0.29
C ALA A 401 16.49 -1.41 1.65
N TYR A 402 16.60 -0.23 2.25
CA TYR A 402 16.96 -0.03 3.65
C TYR A 402 15.81 0.69 4.36
N GLN A 403 15.44 0.18 5.52
CA GLN A 403 14.42 0.75 6.38
C GLN A 403 14.99 1.02 7.76
N PHE A 404 14.54 2.12 8.36
CA PHE A 404 14.79 2.46 9.74
C PHE A 404 13.45 2.59 10.47
N PHE A 405 13.36 1.96 11.63
CA PHE A 405 12.22 2.04 12.53
C PHE A 405 12.69 2.51 13.89
N GLU A 406 12.02 3.52 14.44
CA GLU A 406 12.18 3.94 15.83
C GLU A 406 10.82 3.82 16.52
N GLU A 407 10.80 3.13 17.65
CA GLU A 407 9.65 3.12 18.55
C GLU A 407 10.11 3.26 19.99
N SER A 408 9.34 3.96 20.80
CA SER A 408 9.63 4.10 22.22
C SER A 408 8.37 4.00 23.07
N ARG A 409 8.58 3.67 24.35
CA ARG A 409 7.54 3.48 25.36
C ARG A 409 7.94 4.23 26.62
N HIS A 410 7.04 5.07 27.09
CA HIS A 410 7.25 5.92 28.25
C HIS A 410 6.12 5.70 29.24
N ASN A 411 6.46 5.39 30.49
CA ASN A 411 5.45 5.15 31.52
C ASN A 411 5.91 5.58 32.90
N ARG A 412 4.97 6.13 33.66
CA ARG A 412 5.16 6.58 35.03
C ARG A 412 3.90 6.35 35.84
N SER A 413 4.03 5.58 36.92
CA SER A 413 2.94 5.37 37.86
C SER A 413 2.53 6.68 38.54
N PHE A 414 1.25 6.80 38.88
CA PHE A 414 0.70 7.96 39.56
C PHE A 414 1.48 8.31 40.82
N GLY A 415 1.86 9.58 40.96
CA GLY A 415 2.64 10.12 42.09
C GLY A 415 4.14 9.80 42.07
N SER A 416 4.61 8.93 41.19
CA SER A 416 6.04 8.61 41.06
C SER A 416 6.80 9.74 40.37
N SER A 417 8.05 9.98 40.78
CA SER A 417 8.98 10.85 40.03
C SER A 417 9.83 10.09 39.00
N LYS A 418 9.71 8.76 38.93
CA LYS A 418 10.50 7.90 38.04
C LYS A 418 9.73 7.62 36.76
N LEU A 419 10.14 8.23 35.65
CA LEU A 419 9.63 7.96 34.31
C LEU A 419 10.54 6.93 33.65
N THR A 420 9.99 5.81 33.20
CA THR A 420 10.75 4.78 32.48
C THR A 420 10.67 5.04 30.99
N HIS A 421 11.81 4.99 30.31
CA HIS A 421 11.96 5.11 28.86
C HIS A 421 12.51 3.78 28.34
N ARG A 422 11.86 3.22 27.32
CA ARG A 422 12.40 2.11 26.53
C ARG A 422 12.34 2.48 25.07
N THR A 423 13.47 2.45 24.41
CA THR A 423 13.62 2.90 23.02
C THR A 423 14.22 1.77 22.19
N GLU A 424 13.61 1.52 21.04
CA GLU A 424 14.02 0.49 20.10
C GLU A 424 14.28 1.12 18.72
N ASN A 425 15.50 0.95 18.23
CA ASN A 425 15.94 1.36 16.91
C ASN A 425 16.25 0.11 16.08
N LEU A 426 15.55 -0.07 14.97
CA LEU A 426 15.72 -1.24 14.10
C LEU A 426 16.09 -0.80 12.69
N GLY A 427 17.26 -1.27 12.24
CA GLY A 427 17.67 -1.22 10.84
C GLY A 427 17.22 -2.50 10.13
N ALA A 428 16.64 -2.37 8.93
CA ALA A 428 16.22 -3.49 8.10
C ALA A 428 16.69 -3.33 6.66
N PHE A 429 17.59 -4.20 6.22
CA PHE A 429 18.02 -4.29 4.84
C PHE A 429 17.30 -5.43 4.12
N SER A 430 16.89 -5.21 2.87
CA SER A 430 16.33 -6.24 2.02
C SER A 430 16.85 -6.14 0.60
N ALA A 431 17.06 -7.30 -0.03
CA ALA A 431 17.43 -7.41 -1.43
C ALA A 431 16.73 -8.60 -2.05
N SER A 432 16.27 -8.46 -3.28
CA SER A 432 15.65 -9.54 -4.03
C SER A 432 15.90 -9.41 -5.52
N LEU A 433 15.93 -10.57 -6.17
CA LEU A 433 16.11 -10.70 -7.60
C LEU A 433 15.04 -11.64 -8.13
N ASP A 434 14.22 -11.12 -9.02
CA ASP A 434 13.01 -11.80 -9.48
C ASP A 434 12.99 -11.89 -11.01
N PHE A 435 12.65 -13.06 -11.52
CA PHE A 435 12.61 -13.36 -12.94
C PHE A 435 11.19 -13.78 -13.35
N ASP A 436 10.72 -13.22 -14.47
CA ASP A 436 9.52 -13.63 -15.19
C ASP A 436 9.95 -14.20 -16.53
N LYS A 437 9.50 -15.42 -16.83
CA LYS A 437 9.66 -16.08 -18.11
C LYS A 437 8.32 -16.57 -18.65
N LYS A 438 7.98 -16.14 -19.87
CA LYS A 438 6.83 -16.61 -20.64
C LYS A 438 7.30 -17.59 -21.71
N ILE A 439 6.68 -18.76 -21.74
CA ILE A 439 6.96 -19.81 -22.73
C ILE A 439 5.69 -20.02 -23.57
N GLY A 440 5.73 -19.53 -24.81
CA GLY A 440 4.56 -19.46 -25.67
C GLY A 440 3.46 -18.58 -25.08
N LYS A 441 2.20 -18.90 -25.39
CA LYS A 441 1.02 -18.16 -24.90
C LYS A 441 0.41 -18.73 -23.61
N LYS A 442 0.86 -19.91 -23.17
CA LYS A 442 0.21 -20.69 -22.11
C LYS A 442 0.96 -20.71 -20.80
N HIS A 443 2.29 -20.62 -20.83
CA HIS A 443 3.11 -20.87 -19.66
C HIS A 443 3.76 -19.59 -19.15
N THR A 444 3.74 -19.39 -17.84
CA THR A 444 4.45 -18.32 -17.15
C THR A 444 5.16 -18.92 -15.95
N ILE A 445 6.46 -18.66 -15.85
CA ILE A 445 7.32 -19.09 -14.75
C ILE A 445 7.81 -17.81 -14.06
N LEU A 446 7.57 -17.72 -12.77
CA LEU A 446 8.13 -16.70 -11.89
C LEU A 446 9.10 -17.40 -10.95
N TYR A 447 10.29 -16.87 -10.77
CA TYR A 447 11.25 -17.43 -9.81
C TYR A 447 12.20 -16.37 -9.31
N GLY A 448 12.75 -16.55 -8.13
CA GLY A 448 13.62 -15.55 -7.54
C GLY A 448 14.23 -15.95 -6.22
N ALA A 449 15.02 -15.04 -5.67
CA ALA A 449 15.62 -15.15 -4.36
C ALA A 449 15.48 -13.84 -3.59
N GLU A 450 15.45 -13.95 -2.26
CA GLU A 450 15.30 -12.81 -1.36
C GLU A 450 16.18 -12.98 -0.13
N TYR A 451 16.73 -11.86 0.33
CA TYR A 451 17.42 -11.72 1.60
C TYR A 451 16.81 -10.56 2.39
N ILE A 452 16.62 -10.77 3.68
CA ILE A 452 16.18 -9.76 4.65
C ILE A 452 17.08 -9.88 5.87
N GLY A 453 17.65 -8.77 6.34
CA GLY A 453 18.48 -8.71 7.54
C GLY A 453 18.02 -7.57 8.43
N ASN A 454 17.93 -7.82 9.74
CA ASN A 454 17.49 -6.86 10.75
C ASN A 454 18.53 -6.79 11.87
N THR A 455 18.79 -5.58 12.34
CA THR A 455 19.66 -5.28 13.49
C THR A 455 18.90 -4.41 14.46
N LEU A 456 18.82 -4.83 15.72
CA LEU A 456 18.07 -4.15 16.78
C LEU A 456 19.03 -3.55 17.80
N ASN A 457 18.83 -2.26 18.09
CA ASN A 457 19.34 -1.63 19.30
C ASN A 457 18.16 -1.35 20.25
N SER A 458 18.23 -1.78 21.50
CA SER A 458 17.16 -1.62 22.50
C SER A 458 17.75 -1.12 23.82
N VAL A 459 17.30 0.06 24.27
CA VAL A 459 17.83 0.75 25.44
C VAL A 459 16.72 0.99 26.45
N GLY A 460 17.04 0.82 27.74
CA GLY A 460 16.15 1.12 28.86
C GLY A 460 16.77 2.12 29.83
N GLU A 461 16.06 3.20 30.15
CA GLU A 461 16.51 4.24 31.08
C GLU A 461 15.36 4.67 32.01
N VAL A 462 15.70 5.15 33.20
CA VAL A 462 14.77 5.77 34.14
C VAL A 462 15.22 7.19 34.41
N GLU A 463 14.35 8.14 34.07
CA GLU A 463 14.50 9.55 34.39
C GLU A 463 13.84 9.85 35.73
N ASN A 464 14.54 10.57 36.61
CA ASN A 464 13.90 11.25 37.74
C ASN A 464 13.45 12.65 37.31
N ILE A 465 12.16 12.82 37.04
CA ILE A 465 11.57 14.06 36.50
C ILE A 465 11.69 15.28 37.43
N LYS A 466 12.17 15.10 38.67
CA LYS A 466 12.46 16.21 39.59
C LYS A 466 13.91 16.70 39.50
N SER A 467 14.86 15.79 39.27
CA SER A 467 16.29 16.11 39.17
C SER A 467 16.82 16.15 37.74
N GLY A 468 16.13 15.53 36.78
CA GLY A 468 16.59 15.31 35.40
C GLY A 468 17.67 14.23 35.27
N GLU A 469 17.93 13.46 36.33
CA GLU A 469 18.96 12.41 36.34
C GLU A 469 18.44 11.14 35.66
N PHE A 470 19.28 10.53 34.80
CA PHE A 470 19.01 9.27 34.12
C PHE A 470 19.81 8.13 34.75
N THR A 471 19.15 7.00 34.94
CA THR A 471 19.79 5.75 35.39
C THR A 471 19.44 4.60 34.44
N PRO A 472 20.37 3.70 34.09
CA PRO A 472 20.07 2.55 33.26
C PRO A 472 19.02 1.61 33.88
N THR A 473 18.20 0.99 33.04
CA THR A 473 17.28 -0.09 33.42
C THR A 473 17.16 -1.13 32.32
N SER A 474 16.38 -2.19 32.54
CA SER A 474 16.13 -3.22 31.54
C SER A 474 15.50 -2.64 30.26
N SER A 475 16.09 -2.95 29.11
CA SER A 475 15.48 -2.76 27.79
C SER A 475 14.28 -3.71 27.58
N ARG A 476 13.50 -3.51 26.51
CA ARG A 476 12.36 -4.40 26.19
C ARG A 476 12.81 -5.70 25.54
N TYR A 477 13.84 -5.62 24.70
CA TYR A 477 14.41 -6.73 23.96
C TYR A 477 15.93 -6.77 24.20
N PRO A 478 16.59 -7.91 23.95
CA PRO A 478 18.04 -8.02 24.12
C PRO A 478 18.73 -7.12 23.09
N ASP A 479 19.58 -6.22 23.58
CA ASP A 479 20.30 -5.26 22.74
C ASP A 479 21.27 -5.97 21.77
N GLY A 480 21.50 -5.40 20.59
CA GLY A 480 22.39 -5.98 19.57
C GLY A 480 21.84 -7.24 18.88
N SER A 481 20.57 -7.60 19.11
CA SER A 481 19.95 -8.78 18.50
C SER A 481 19.88 -8.67 16.97
N THR A 482 20.08 -9.79 16.28
CA THR A 482 20.00 -9.88 14.83
C THR A 482 18.96 -10.89 14.38
N TRP A 483 18.35 -10.64 13.23
CA TRP A 483 17.41 -11.56 12.59
C TRP A 483 17.59 -11.50 11.08
N ALA A 484 17.64 -12.65 10.41
CA ALA A 484 17.76 -12.71 8.97
C ALA A 484 16.88 -13.80 8.36
N SER A 485 16.38 -13.55 7.16
CA SER A 485 15.64 -14.53 6.36
C SER A 485 16.17 -14.57 4.95
N MET A 486 16.50 -15.77 4.48
CA MET A 486 16.93 -16.07 3.12
C MET A 486 15.90 -16.95 2.45
N ALA A 487 15.56 -16.66 1.20
CA ALA A 487 14.56 -17.43 0.48
C ALA A 487 14.91 -17.66 -0.98
N ALA A 488 14.46 -18.79 -1.50
CA ALA A 488 14.34 -19.07 -2.93
C ALA A 488 12.93 -19.55 -3.22
N TYR A 489 12.34 -19.09 -4.32
CA TYR A 489 10.95 -19.38 -4.63
C TYR A 489 10.72 -19.50 -6.14
N MET A 490 9.65 -20.22 -6.49
CA MET A 490 9.18 -20.40 -7.86
C MET A 490 7.65 -20.48 -7.87
N SER A 491 7.03 -19.91 -8.88
CA SER A 491 5.61 -20.06 -9.22
C SER A 491 5.48 -20.37 -10.70
N TYR A 492 4.67 -21.35 -11.03
CA TYR A 492 4.37 -21.79 -12.37
C TYR A 492 2.88 -21.67 -12.63
N GLN A 493 2.52 -20.96 -13.69
CA GLN A 493 1.16 -20.81 -14.17
C GLN A 493 1.05 -21.39 -15.56
N ILE A 494 -0.02 -22.16 -15.78
CA ILE A 494 -0.39 -22.70 -17.08
C ILE A 494 -1.85 -22.37 -17.38
N ARG A 495 -2.09 -21.66 -18.49
CA ARG A 495 -3.41 -21.47 -19.08
C ARG A 495 -3.69 -22.62 -20.04
N ILE A 496 -4.38 -23.65 -19.58
CA ILE A 496 -4.66 -24.87 -20.35
C ILE A 496 -5.52 -24.51 -21.57
N ASN A 497 -6.55 -23.71 -21.33
CA ASN A 497 -7.42 -23.05 -22.32
C ASN A 497 -7.97 -21.73 -21.73
N GLU A 498 -8.79 -20.99 -22.47
CA GLU A 498 -9.35 -19.69 -22.03
C GLU A 498 -10.24 -19.77 -20.79
N LYS A 499 -10.73 -20.97 -20.43
CA LYS A 499 -11.62 -21.22 -19.30
C LYS A 499 -10.92 -21.83 -18.10
N PHE A 500 -9.68 -22.30 -18.22
CA PHE A 500 -9.04 -23.08 -17.18
C PHE A 500 -7.56 -22.75 -17.03
N THR A 501 -7.23 -22.20 -15.87
CA THR A 501 -5.87 -21.82 -15.47
C THR A 501 -5.49 -22.59 -14.21
N VAL A 502 -4.27 -23.11 -14.18
CA VAL A 502 -3.68 -23.77 -13.01
C VAL A 502 -2.42 -23.03 -12.62
N GLN A 503 -2.21 -22.87 -11.31
CA GLN A 503 -1.03 -22.26 -10.74
C GLN A 503 -0.49 -23.13 -9.61
N ALA A 504 0.82 -23.30 -9.54
CA ALA A 504 1.50 -23.93 -8.42
C ALA A 504 2.75 -23.13 -8.05
N GLY A 505 3.06 -23.05 -6.76
CA GLY A 505 4.25 -22.36 -6.27
C GLY A 505 4.91 -23.09 -5.11
N ALA A 506 6.20 -22.88 -4.95
CA ALA A 506 7.01 -23.37 -3.86
C ALA A 506 7.99 -22.30 -3.39
N ARG A 507 8.26 -22.27 -2.08
CA ARG A 507 9.24 -21.38 -1.46
C ARG A 507 9.98 -22.12 -0.36
N TYR A 508 11.30 -22.05 -0.41
CA TYR A 508 12.14 -22.46 0.70
C TYR A 508 12.64 -21.21 1.43
N ASN A 509 12.43 -21.14 2.74
CA ASN A 509 12.95 -20.10 3.62
C ASN A 509 13.95 -20.69 4.60
N ARG A 510 15.01 -19.96 4.91
CA ARG A 510 15.92 -20.19 6.03
C ARG A 510 15.99 -18.94 6.90
N VAL A 511 15.62 -19.08 8.17
CA VAL A 511 15.58 -18.00 9.15
C VAL A 511 16.68 -18.19 10.18
N LEU A 512 17.42 -17.13 10.44
CA LEU A 512 18.47 -17.00 11.43
C LEU A 512 18.08 -15.93 12.45
N MET A 513 18.38 -16.16 13.72
CA MET A 513 18.23 -15.17 14.79
C MET A 513 19.30 -15.41 15.83
N ASP A 514 19.87 -14.33 16.36
CA ASP A 514 20.78 -14.37 17.50
C ASP A 514 20.46 -13.20 18.44
N ALA A 515 20.37 -13.49 19.75
CA ALA A 515 20.10 -12.52 20.80
C ALA A 515 20.86 -12.90 22.08
N THR A 516 21.52 -11.93 22.70
CA THR A 516 22.27 -12.09 23.96
C THR A 516 21.60 -11.27 25.05
N PHE A 517 21.25 -11.90 26.17
CA PHE A 517 20.50 -11.27 27.25
C PHE A 517 21.43 -10.59 28.27
N ASP A 518 21.07 -9.36 28.66
CA ASP A 518 21.68 -8.70 29.81
C ASP A 518 21.16 -9.32 31.12
N THR A 519 22.08 -9.87 31.90
CA THR A 519 21.78 -10.56 33.18
C THR A 519 21.80 -9.61 34.38
N THR A 520 22.07 -8.30 34.17
CA THR A 520 22.09 -7.29 35.24
C THR A 520 20.74 -7.12 35.92
N TYR A 521 19.65 -7.23 35.16
CA TYR A 521 18.29 -6.93 35.63
C TYR A 521 17.42 -8.18 35.84
N PHE A 522 17.76 -9.29 35.18
CA PHE A 522 16.99 -10.53 35.23
C PHE A 522 17.93 -11.73 35.35
N ASP A 523 17.61 -12.63 36.27
CA ASP A 523 18.33 -13.89 36.46
C ASP A 523 17.68 -14.99 35.62
N PHE A 524 18.06 -15.08 34.34
CA PHE A 524 17.61 -16.13 33.44
C PHE A 524 18.54 -17.35 33.53
N SER A 525 17.98 -18.55 33.40
CA SER A 525 18.77 -19.80 33.30
C SER A 525 19.51 -19.96 31.97
N PHE A 526 19.50 -18.93 31.12
CA PHE A 526 20.12 -18.88 29.80
C PHE A 526 20.62 -17.45 29.54
N THR A 527 21.67 -17.32 28.72
CA THR A 527 22.26 -16.03 28.36
C THR A 527 22.04 -15.68 26.89
N GLU A 528 21.56 -16.63 26.08
CA GLU A 528 21.44 -16.50 24.65
C GLU A 528 20.16 -17.17 24.13
N ALA A 529 19.61 -16.63 23.04
CA ALA A 529 18.59 -17.25 22.22
C ALA A 529 19.02 -17.19 20.75
N SER A 530 19.24 -18.35 20.15
CA SER A 530 19.60 -18.48 18.74
C SER A 530 18.64 -19.41 17.99
N MET A 531 18.43 -19.12 16.71
CA MET A 531 17.56 -19.90 15.85
C MET A 531 18.19 -20.06 14.46
N ASN A 532 18.15 -21.29 13.93
CA ASN A 532 18.47 -21.60 12.55
C ASN A 532 17.47 -22.63 12.03
N LYS A 533 16.43 -22.17 11.34
CA LYS A 533 15.31 -23.02 10.90
C LYS A 533 15.04 -22.84 9.42
N GLY A 534 14.81 -23.97 8.74
CA GLY A 534 14.42 -24.01 7.34
C GLY A 534 12.99 -24.52 7.19
N ALA A 535 12.27 -24.03 6.18
CA ALA A 535 10.94 -24.53 5.85
C ALA A 535 10.65 -24.42 4.36
N LEU A 536 10.02 -25.48 3.82
CA LEU A 536 9.47 -25.50 2.48
C LEU A 536 7.95 -25.30 2.58
N THR A 537 7.45 -24.25 1.94
CA THR A 537 6.02 -24.01 1.77
C THR A 537 5.65 -24.10 0.30
N GLY A 538 4.39 -24.44 0.02
CA GLY A 538 3.87 -24.48 -1.33
C GLY A 538 2.39 -24.09 -1.42
N SER A 539 1.98 -23.81 -2.63
CA SER A 539 0.58 -23.59 -2.99
C SER A 539 0.26 -24.23 -4.34
N ALA A 540 -0.97 -24.68 -4.51
CA ALA A 540 -1.52 -25.16 -5.77
C ALA A 540 -2.96 -24.69 -5.87
N GLY A 541 -3.33 -24.11 -7.00
CA GLY A 541 -4.67 -23.60 -7.23
C GLY A 541 -5.10 -23.68 -8.69
N MET A 542 -6.41 -23.64 -8.88
CA MET A 542 -7.04 -23.61 -10.19
C MET A 542 -8.14 -22.57 -10.22
N ALA A 543 -8.28 -21.91 -11.37
CA ALA A 543 -9.37 -21.00 -11.70
C ALA A 543 -10.10 -21.58 -12.93
N TYR A 544 -11.38 -21.91 -12.75
CA TYR A 544 -12.23 -22.48 -13.78
C TYR A 544 -13.42 -21.58 -14.07
N ARG A 545 -13.60 -21.21 -15.33
CA ARG A 545 -14.65 -20.31 -15.84
C ARG A 545 -15.57 -21.07 -16.79
N PRO A 546 -16.55 -21.85 -16.28
CA PRO A 546 -17.46 -22.61 -17.14
C PRO A 546 -18.27 -21.69 -18.07
N PHE A 547 -18.64 -20.50 -17.56
CA PHE A 547 -19.39 -19.44 -18.23
C PHE A 547 -18.68 -18.09 -18.04
N ASP A 548 -19.01 -17.08 -18.85
CA ASP A 548 -18.30 -15.79 -18.84
C ASP A 548 -18.44 -14.98 -17.55
N ASN A 549 -19.53 -15.22 -16.81
CA ASN A 549 -19.87 -14.56 -15.55
C ASN A 549 -19.66 -15.44 -14.30
N TRP A 550 -19.13 -16.66 -14.46
CA TRP A 550 -18.85 -17.57 -13.33
C TRP A 550 -17.36 -17.91 -13.29
N GLN A 551 -16.78 -17.87 -12.08
CA GLN A 551 -15.45 -18.38 -11.82
C GLN A 551 -15.46 -19.21 -10.52
N LEU A 552 -15.01 -20.45 -10.63
CA LEU A 552 -14.78 -21.36 -9.53
C LEU A 552 -13.29 -21.43 -9.25
N ASN A 553 -12.91 -21.10 -8.03
CA ASN A 553 -11.52 -21.13 -7.57
C ASN A 553 -11.33 -22.23 -6.54
N MET A 554 -10.24 -22.98 -6.64
CA MET A 554 -9.78 -23.91 -5.61
C MET A 554 -8.31 -23.61 -5.34
N ASN A 555 -7.93 -23.56 -4.06
CA ASN A 555 -6.55 -23.31 -3.65
C ASN A 555 -6.21 -24.15 -2.42
N LEU A 556 -5.06 -24.81 -2.47
CA LEU A 556 -4.44 -25.55 -1.38
C LEU A 556 -3.08 -24.90 -1.11
N SER A 557 -2.80 -24.56 0.15
CA SER A 557 -1.54 -23.90 0.51
C SER A 557 -1.10 -24.22 1.94
N THR A 558 0.20 -24.17 2.16
CA THR A 558 0.85 -24.33 3.47
C THR A 558 1.50 -23.01 3.88
N GLY A 559 1.35 -22.60 5.14
CA GLY A 559 2.03 -21.44 5.70
C GLY A 559 3.21 -21.83 6.59
N PHE A 560 4.17 -20.91 6.75
CA PHE A 560 5.27 -21.03 7.70
C PHE A 560 5.60 -19.65 8.28
N ARG A 561 5.85 -19.61 9.58
CA ARG A 561 6.39 -18.45 10.30
C ARG A 561 7.43 -18.97 11.28
N ALA A 562 8.61 -18.37 11.29
CA ALA A 562 9.57 -18.61 12.36
C ALA A 562 9.37 -17.57 13.48
N PRO A 563 9.62 -17.92 14.75
CA PRO A 563 9.71 -16.94 15.83
C PRO A 563 10.66 -15.77 15.49
N ASN A 564 10.33 -14.56 15.93
CA ASN A 564 11.20 -13.39 15.81
C ASN A 564 11.75 -12.95 17.17
N ILE A 565 12.46 -11.81 17.19
CA ILE A 565 13.06 -11.27 18.42
C ILE A 565 11.98 -10.94 19.47
N ASP A 566 10.80 -10.46 19.06
CA ASP A 566 9.69 -10.24 20.01
C ASP A 566 9.18 -11.55 20.63
N ASP A 567 9.10 -12.63 19.84
CA ASP A 567 8.58 -13.92 20.30
C ASP A 567 9.56 -14.61 21.28
N MET A 568 10.88 -14.54 21.02
CA MET A 568 11.89 -15.29 21.78
C MET A 568 12.61 -14.46 22.84
N GLY A 569 12.66 -13.13 22.70
CA GLY A 569 13.55 -12.26 23.49
C GLY A 569 12.86 -11.26 24.42
N LYS A 570 11.54 -11.07 24.33
CA LYS A 570 10.85 -10.00 25.06
C LYS A 570 10.71 -10.29 26.55
N VAL A 571 10.92 -9.25 27.36
CA VAL A 571 10.42 -9.15 28.74
C VAL A 571 9.33 -8.08 28.81
N PHE A 572 8.13 -8.46 29.26
CA PHE A 572 6.99 -7.54 29.26
C PHE A 572 5.96 -7.85 30.33
N ASP A 573 5.58 -6.85 31.13
CA ASP A 573 4.40 -6.89 31.99
C ASP A 573 3.15 -6.65 31.13
N SER A 574 2.39 -7.72 30.86
CA SER A 574 1.21 -7.68 30.00
C SER A 574 -0.02 -7.12 30.70
N GLU A 575 -0.20 -7.50 31.96
CA GLU A 575 -1.34 -7.17 32.80
C GLU A 575 -0.94 -7.25 34.28
N PRO A 576 -1.64 -6.54 35.19
CA PRO A 576 -1.31 -6.56 36.60
C PRO A 576 -1.11 -7.97 37.16
N GLY A 577 0.12 -8.30 37.56
CA GLY A 577 0.47 -9.59 38.15
C GLY A 577 0.99 -10.66 37.18
N ALA A 578 1.15 -10.36 35.89
CA ALA A 578 1.67 -11.30 34.90
C ALA A 578 2.85 -10.73 34.10
N VAL A 579 3.93 -11.51 33.99
CA VAL A 579 5.13 -11.15 33.23
C VAL A 579 5.36 -12.18 32.13
N ILE A 580 5.52 -11.68 30.90
CA ILE A 580 6.02 -12.45 29.77
C ILE A 580 7.54 -12.50 29.86
N VAL A 581 8.09 -13.71 29.79
CA VAL A 581 9.52 -14.00 29.84
C VAL A 581 10.01 -14.63 28.53
N PRO A 582 11.30 -14.50 28.20
CA PRO A 582 11.87 -15.01 26.96
C PRO A 582 11.84 -16.55 26.90
N ASN A 583 11.79 -17.11 25.68
CA ASN A 583 11.78 -18.56 25.46
C ASN A 583 12.69 -18.96 24.28
N PRO A 584 13.96 -19.32 24.54
CA PRO A 584 14.89 -19.79 23.52
C PRO A 584 14.47 -21.09 22.81
N GLY A 585 13.57 -21.88 23.41
CA GLY A 585 13.12 -23.17 22.89
C GLY A 585 11.90 -23.11 21.97
N LEU A 586 11.42 -21.91 21.63
CA LEU A 586 10.20 -21.73 20.84
C LEU A 586 10.37 -22.32 19.43
N LYS A 587 9.37 -23.09 18.98
CA LYS A 587 9.36 -23.76 17.67
C LYS A 587 8.46 -23.01 16.67
N PRO A 588 8.77 -23.03 15.37
CA PRO A 588 7.92 -22.52 14.29
C PRO A 588 6.54 -23.16 14.20
#